data_AF-A0A0T5ZN08-F1
#
_entry.id   AF-A0A0T5ZN08-F1
#
_cell.length_a   1.000
_cell.length_b   1.000
_cell.length_c   1.000
_cell.angle_alpha   90.00
_cell.angle_beta   90.00
_cell.angle_gamma   90.00
#
_symmetry.space_group_name_H-M   'P 1'
#
loop_
_entity.id
_entity.type
_entity.pdbx_description
1 polymer ?
#
loop_
_entity_poly.entity_id
_entity_poly.type
_entity_poly.pdbx_seq_one_letter_code
_entity_poly.pdbx_strand_id
1 'polypeptide(L)'
;MPLDFLKRKGPDVKAAAPAQPEAVFEELTAQDYALKLHYHGKSSEGVRMKAGPKALNELPGMLAGQAISEIEIIEPLPVEFAEATPAIVRPSEAMQWLNAHHDLSPIARHALLVLESIGALDLAFDTFVCALLHGEIDTSGYPEYNAIVGGVASHWDEASGDLIVRAVVGWGGKGVRGDTDRLAQKTLGGLLTNILASQYAVGLTPLERPVPAAGHGGLVCAHCGFASLHDRAFYCPKCGMRLLRG
;
A
#
# COMPACT_ATOMS: atom_id res chain seq x y z
N MET A 1 -48.73 69.08 65.14
CA MET A 1 -48.92 69.76 63.84
C MET A 1 -48.71 68.73 62.73
N PRO A 2 -49.59 68.71 61.71
CA PRO A 2 -49.73 67.68 60.66
C PRO A 2 -48.76 67.94 59.51
N LEU A 3 -48.56 67.01 58.56
CA LEU A 3 -48.32 67.29 57.12
C LEU A 3 -48.70 66.07 56.25
N ASP A 4 -50.01 65.93 56.03
CA ASP A 4 -50.73 64.96 55.18
C ASP A 4 -50.66 65.27 53.66
N PHE A 5 -49.49 65.62 53.10
CA PHE A 5 -49.46 66.18 51.74
C PHE A 5 -48.45 65.61 50.73
N LEU A 6 -47.93 64.40 50.93
CA LEU A 6 -47.12 63.75 49.90
C LEU A 6 -47.63 62.33 49.60
N LYS A 7 -48.82 62.25 48.97
CA LYS A 7 -49.24 61.09 48.18
C LYS A 7 -49.11 61.38 46.68
N ARG A 8 -48.53 60.39 45.97
CA ARG A 8 -48.19 60.25 44.52
C ARG A 8 -46.71 60.55 44.23
N LYS A 9 -45.94 59.72 43.52
CA LYS A 9 -46.24 58.81 42.40
C LYS A 9 -45.03 57.90 42.12
N GLY A 10 -45.24 56.65 41.68
CA GLY A 10 -44.27 55.87 40.91
C GLY A 10 -43.88 54.52 41.54
N PRO A 11 -43.95 53.40 40.80
CA PRO A 11 -43.36 52.14 41.24
C PRO A 11 -41.83 52.25 41.25
N ASP A 12 -41.19 51.57 42.20
CA ASP A 12 -39.74 51.36 42.23
C ASP A 12 -39.28 50.77 40.90
N VAL A 13 -38.72 51.62 40.03
CA VAL A 13 -37.88 51.17 38.93
C VAL A 13 -36.58 50.73 39.58
N LYS A 14 -36.51 49.44 39.94
CA LYS A 14 -35.21 48.78 40.10
C LYS A 14 -34.43 49.06 38.81
N ALA A 15 -33.34 49.81 38.93
CA ALA A 15 -32.42 50.02 37.83
C ALA A 15 -32.01 48.65 37.31
N ALA A 16 -32.47 48.31 36.10
CA ALA A 16 -32.04 47.12 35.41
C ALA A 16 -30.53 47.25 35.21
N ALA A 17 -29.78 46.26 35.69
CA ALA A 17 -28.38 46.10 35.31
C ALA A 17 -28.32 46.10 33.77
N PRO A 18 -27.30 46.72 33.15
CA PRO A 18 -27.17 46.67 31.69
C PRO A 18 -27.15 45.19 31.28
N ALA A 19 -28.07 44.82 30.39
CA ALA A 19 -28.09 43.49 29.82
C ALA A 19 -26.70 43.22 29.24
N GLN A 20 -26.03 42.17 29.72
CA GLN A 20 -24.82 41.70 29.05
C GLN A 20 -25.23 41.38 27.60
N PRO A 21 -24.51 41.89 26.59
CA PRO A 21 -24.81 41.51 25.23
C PRO A 21 -24.75 39.99 25.15
N GLU A 22 -25.85 39.36 24.77
CA GLU A 22 -25.87 37.94 24.46
C GLU A 22 -24.75 37.72 23.45
N ALA A 23 -23.82 36.82 23.76
CA ALA A 23 -22.81 36.39 22.81
C ALA A 23 -23.58 35.85 21.60
N VAL A 24 -23.61 36.63 20.52
CA VAL A 24 -24.08 36.17 19.23
C VAL A 24 -23.07 35.12 18.81
N PHE A 25 -23.33 33.87 19.17
CA PHE A 25 -22.64 32.75 18.57
C PHE A 25 -23.06 32.78 17.10
N GLU A 26 -22.22 33.34 16.24
CA GLU A 26 -22.32 33.09 14.80
C GLU A 26 -22.41 31.57 14.66
N GLU A 27 -23.51 31.12 14.06
CA GLU A 27 -23.73 29.70 13.78
C GLU A 27 -22.55 29.23 12.94
N LEU A 28 -21.64 28.45 13.55
CA LEU A 28 -20.45 27.95 12.88
C LEU A 28 -20.93 26.95 11.81
N THR A 29 -21.12 27.41 10.58
CA THR A 29 -21.39 26.53 9.43
C THR A 29 -20.14 25.72 9.13
N ALA A 30 -20.04 24.55 9.77
CA ALA A 30 -19.03 23.56 9.44
C ALA A 30 -19.39 22.95 8.07
N GLN A 31 -18.44 23.00 7.15
CA GLN A 31 -18.55 22.31 5.87
C GLN A 31 -17.77 21.00 5.97
N ASP A 32 -18.49 19.89 5.97
CA ASP A 32 -17.91 18.56 6.00
C ASP A 32 -17.63 18.07 4.57
N TYR A 33 -16.36 17.78 4.29
CA TYR A 33 -15.91 17.18 3.05
C TYR A 33 -15.30 15.80 3.34
N ALA A 34 -15.72 14.78 2.60
CA ALA A 34 -15.17 13.43 2.73
C ALA A 34 -14.90 12.80 1.37
N LEU A 35 -13.73 12.18 1.23
CA LEU A 35 -13.36 11.34 0.09
C LEU A 35 -13.08 9.93 0.61
N LYS A 36 -13.69 8.91 -0.03
CA LYS A 36 -13.41 7.50 0.25
C LYS A 36 -12.96 6.81 -1.02
N LEU A 37 -11.70 6.37 -1.02
CA LEU A 37 -11.14 5.53 -2.08
C LEU A 37 -11.22 4.08 -1.63
N HIS A 38 -11.76 3.23 -2.49
CA HIS A 38 -11.81 1.78 -2.28
C HIS A 38 -10.83 1.09 -3.22
N TYR A 39 -9.84 0.42 -2.67
CA TYR A 39 -8.95 -0.44 -3.45
C TYR A 39 -9.24 -1.89 -3.14
N HIS A 40 -9.08 -2.72 -4.17
CA HIS A 40 -9.25 -4.15 -4.11
C HIS A 40 -8.01 -4.80 -4.71
N GLY A 41 -7.73 -6.02 -4.27
CA GLY A 41 -6.67 -6.82 -4.85
C GLY A 41 -6.87 -8.30 -4.57
N LYS A 42 -6.19 -9.11 -5.38
CA LYS A 42 -6.14 -10.56 -5.21
C LYS A 42 -4.71 -11.03 -5.37
N SER A 43 -4.33 -12.03 -4.57
CA SER A 43 -3.05 -12.72 -4.66
C SER A 43 -3.29 -14.21 -4.85
N SER A 44 -2.44 -14.86 -5.63
CA SER A 44 -2.41 -16.32 -5.68
C SER A 44 -1.70 -16.89 -4.45
N GLU A 45 -1.75 -18.21 -4.30
CA GLU A 45 -0.77 -18.95 -3.50
C GLU A 45 0.65 -18.71 -4.05
N GLY A 46 1.64 -18.91 -3.19
CA GLY A 46 3.05 -18.86 -3.59
C GLY A 46 3.42 -20.11 -4.37
N VAL A 47 4.32 -19.95 -5.33
CA VAL A 47 5.00 -21.03 -6.03
C VAL A 47 6.46 -20.98 -5.63
N ARG A 48 6.97 -22.10 -5.11
CA ARG A 48 8.39 -22.24 -4.83
C ARG A 48 9.13 -22.43 -6.14
N MET A 49 10.12 -21.59 -6.37
CA MET A 49 11.00 -21.64 -7.52
C MET A 49 12.43 -21.89 -7.05
N LYS A 50 13.07 -22.88 -7.67
CA LYS A 50 14.44 -23.24 -7.34
C LYS A 50 15.36 -22.04 -7.50
N ALA A 51 16.18 -21.77 -6.48
CA ALA A 51 17.18 -20.71 -6.52
C ALA A 51 18.15 -20.88 -7.71
N GLY A 52 18.60 -19.77 -8.27
CA GLY A 52 19.64 -19.78 -9.30
C GLY A 52 20.08 -18.37 -9.73
N PRO A 53 21.23 -18.25 -10.43
CA PRO A 53 21.79 -16.95 -10.82
C PRO A 53 20.88 -16.09 -11.71
N LYS A 54 19.87 -16.71 -12.33
CA LYS A 54 18.92 -16.08 -13.24
C LYS A 54 17.49 -16.09 -12.70
N ALA A 55 17.26 -16.47 -11.44
CA ALA A 55 15.91 -16.67 -10.91
C ALA A 55 15.03 -15.42 -11.06
N LEU A 56 15.57 -14.23 -10.80
CA LEU A 56 14.84 -12.96 -10.97
C LEU A 56 14.64 -12.56 -12.45
N ASN A 57 15.54 -12.97 -13.34
CA ASN A 57 15.48 -12.63 -14.77
C ASN A 57 14.31 -13.31 -15.50
N GLU A 58 13.76 -14.38 -14.92
CA GLU A 58 12.62 -15.11 -15.47
C GLU A 58 11.27 -14.46 -15.14
N LEU A 59 11.22 -13.61 -14.09
CA LEU A 59 9.97 -13.02 -13.59
C LEU A 59 9.21 -12.22 -14.66
N PRO A 60 9.84 -11.38 -15.51
CA PRO A 60 9.14 -10.68 -16.59
C PRO A 60 8.45 -11.61 -17.58
N GLY A 61 9.05 -12.77 -17.87
CA GLY A 61 8.46 -13.78 -18.76
C GLY A 61 7.13 -14.32 -18.25
N MET A 62 6.85 -14.24 -16.94
CA MET A 62 5.60 -14.71 -16.34
C MET A 62 4.40 -13.82 -16.66
N LEU A 63 4.63 -12.59 -17.10
CA LEU A 63 3.57 -11.68 -17.55
C LEU A 63 3.24 -11.86 -19.04
N ALA A 64 3.91 -12.77 -19.75
CA ALA A 64 3.70 -13.02 -21.17
C ALA A 64 2.23 -13.35 -21.48
N GLY A 65 1.66 -12.63 -22.45
CA GLY A 65 0.26 -12.77 -22.85
C GLY A 65 -0.77 -12.20 -21.86
N GLN A 66 -0.34 -11.64 -20.73
CA GLN A 66 -1.21 -10.97 -19.75
C GLN A 66 -0.98 -9.45 -19.71
N ALA A 67 0.28 -9.00 -19.84
CA ALA A 67 0.61 -7.57 -19.88
C ALA A 67 0.11 -6.92 -21.17
N ILE A 68 -0.52 -5.75 -21.04
CA ILE A 68 -0.94 -4.90 -22.18
C ILE A 68 -0.12 -3.60 -22.29
N SER A 69 0.74 -3.34 -21.32
CA SER A 69 1.75 -2.27 -21.34
C SER A 69 3.17 -2.84 -21.30
N GLU A 70 4.17 -1.95 -21.29
CA GLU A 70 5.53 -2.30 -20.91
C GLU A 70 5.57 -2.92 -19.51
N ILE A 71 6.50 -3.86 -19.33
CA ILE A 71 6.73 -4.57 -18.06
C ILE A 71 7.88 -3.89 -17.34
N GLU A 72 7.62 -3.48 -16.10
CA GLU A 72 8.60 -2.80 -15.24
C GLU A 72 8.99 -3.72 -14.08
N ILE A 73 10.28 -3.77 -13.77
CA ILE A 73 10.84 -4.53 -12.65
C ILE A 73 11.17 -3.53 -11.54
N ILE A 74 10.58 -3.73 -10.38
CA ILE A 74 10.75 -2.90 -9.19
C ILE A 74 11.47 -3.74 -8.16
N GLU A 75 12.68 -3.30 -7.81
CA GLU A 75 13.50 -3.96 -6.80
C GLU A 75 13.02 -3.59 -5.39
N PRO A 76 13.31 -4.42 -4.38
CA PRO A 76 13.02 -4.07 -2.99
C PRO A 76 13.69 -2.75 -2.58
N LEU A 77 12.95 -1.90 -1.88
CA LEU A 77 13.39 -0.59 -1.43
C LEU A 77 14.65 -0.68 -0.57
N PRO A 78 15.66 0.20 -0.76
CA PRO A 78 16.79 0.33 0.15
C PRO A 78 16.36 0.52 1.61
N VAL A 79 17.21 0.13 2.57
CA VAL A 79 16.82 0.10 3.99
C VAL A 79 16.50 1.50 4.56
N GLU A 80 17.03 2.55 3.93
CA GLU A 80 16.73 3.96 4.26
C GLU A 80 15.27 4.36 3.95
N PHE A 81 14.58 3.60 3.09
CA PHE A 81 13.16 3.78 2.77
C PHE A 81 12.28 2.68 3.40
N ALA A 82 12.75 2.00 4.45
CA ALA A 82 11.99 0.91 5.08
C ALA A 82 10.65 1.36 5.70
N GLU A 83 10.50 2.65 6.03
CA GLU A 83 9.27 3.24 6.56
C GLU A 83 8.42 3.93 5.49
N ALA A 84 8.84 3.90 4.22
CA ALA A 84 8.11 4.51 3.12
C ALA A 84 6.77 3.79 2.92
N THR A 85 5.67 4.53 3.00
CA THR A 85 4.32 4.00 2.77
C THR A 85 3.43 5.06 2.12
N PRO A 86 2.44 4.68 1.28
CA PRO A 86 1.53 5.64 0.64
C PRO A 86 0.48 6.24 1.62
N ALA A 87 0.77 6.29 2.91
CA ALA A 87 -0.14 6.78 3.95
C ALA A 87 -0.22 8.32 3.95
N ILE A 88 -1.20 8.88 3.23
CA ILE A 88 -1.42 10.35 3.12
C ILE A 88 -1.56 11.04 4.49
N VAL A 89 -2.06 10.33 5.51
CA VAL A 89 -2.23 10.86 6.88
C VAL A 89 -0.91 11.08 7.61
N ARG A 90 0.20 10.55 7.10
CA ARG A 90 1.56 10.66 7.65
C ARG A 90 2.49 11.28 6.60
N PRO A 91 2.55 12.62 6.50
CA PRO A 91 3.23 13.30 5.40
C PRO A 91 4.71 12.94 5.24
N SER A 92 5.42 12.63 6.34
CA SER A 92 6.83 12.22 6.29
C SER A 92 7.01 10.88 5.56
N GLU A 93 6.20 9.89 5.91
CA GLU A 93 6.22 8.55 5.31
C GLU A 93 5.78 8.61 3.83
N ALA A 94 4.74 9.40 3.54
CA ALA A 94 4.27 9.63 2.17
C ALA A 94 5.33 10.34 1.29
N MET A 95 6.08 11.30 1.85
CA MET A 95 7.17 11.97 1.13
C MET A 95 8.34 11.01 0.87
N GLN A 96 8.70 10.15 1.82
CA GLN A 96 9.69 9.10 1.59
C GLN A 96 9.24 8.15 0.48
N TRP A 97 7.96 7.77 0.49
CA TRP A 97 7.37 6.93 -0.56
C TRP A 97 7.42 7.59 -1.94
N LEU A 98 7.08 8.88 -2.04
CA LEU A 98 7.20 9.61 -3.30
C LEU A 98 8.65 9.68 -3.78
N ASN A 99 9.59 10.02 -2.89
CA ASN A 99 11.01 10.07 -3.23
C ASN A 99 11.55 8.70 -3.67
N ALA A 100 11.08 7.62 -3.08
CA ALA A 100 11.52 6.27 -3.44
C ALA A 100 11.02 5.82 -4.82
N HIS A 101 9.90 6.37 -5.31
CA HIS A 101 9.22 5.86 -6.50
C HIS A 101 9.07 6.88 -7.64
N HIS A 102 9.59 8.11 -7.50
CA HIS A 102 9.37 9.18 -8.46
C HIS A 102 9.93 8.89 -9.87
N ASP A 103 10.92 8.02 -9.99
CA ASP A 103 11.51 7.64 -11.27
C ASP A 103 10.72 6.53 -12.00
N LEU A 104 9.78 5.87 -11.31
CA LEU A 104 8.98 4.78 -11.87
C LEU A 104 7.90 5.31 -12.83
N SER A 105 7.41 4.43 -13.72
CA SER A 105 6.31 4.80 -14.61
C SER A 105 5.02 5.14 -13.84
N PRO A 106 4.09 5.92 -14.42
CA PRO A 106 2.77 6.15 -13.83
C PRO A 106 2.01 4.86 -13.49
N ILE A 107 2.16 3.82 -14.31
CA ILE A 107 1.54 2.51 -14.10
C ILE A 107 2.15 1.84 -12.85
N ALA A 108 3.48 1.79 -12.74
CA ALA A 108 4.16 1.23 -11.58
C ALA A 108 3.81 1.97 -10.30
N ARG A 109 3.89 3.31 -10.30
CA ARG A 109 3.51 4.11 -9.12
C ARG A 109 2.07 3.86 -8.69
N HIS A 110 1.14 3.79 -9.65
CA HIS A 110 -0.26 3.46 -9.34
C HIS A 110 -0.41 2.05 -8.78
N ALA A 111 0.28 1.06 -9.36
CA ALA A 111 0.27 -0.32 -8.88
C ALA A 111 0.78 -0.42 -7.43
N LEU A 112 1.89 0.24 -7.12
CA LEU A 112 2.44 0.29 -5.76
C LEU A 112 1.48 0.99 -4.79
N LEU A 113 0.94 2.15 -5.19
CA LEU A 113 -0.06 2.88 -4.38
C LEU A 113 -1.22 1.96 -4.02
N VAL A 114 -1.81 1.26 -4.98
CA VAL A 114 -2.96 0.38 -4.77
C VAL A 114 -2.59 -0.82 -3.91
N LEU A 115 -1.52 -1.54 -4.25
CA LEU A 115 -1.18 -2.82 -3.64
C LEU A 115 -0.55 -2.68 -2.25
N GLU A 116 0.26 -1.66 -2.01
CA GLU A 116 0.79 -1.39 -0.67
C GLU A 116 -0.31 -0.86 0.26
N SER A 117 -1.23 -0.01 -0.23
CA SER A 117 -2.34 0.50 0.58
C SER A 117 -3.25 -0.58 1.15
N ILE A 118 -3.37 -1.72 0.47
CA ILE A 118 -4.16 -2.88 0.93
C ILE A 118 -3.30 -4.00 1.53
N GLY A 119 -1.98 -3.78 1.66
CA GLY A 119 -1.03 -4.76 2.19
C GLY A 119 -0.90 -6.01 1.31
N ALA A 120 -1.11 -5.91 -0.01
CA ALA A 120 -0.90 -7.02 -0.94
C ALA A 120 0.59 -7.18 -1.34
N LEU A 121 1.36 -6.10 -1.25
CA LEU A 121 2.78 -6.00 -1.59
C LEU A 121 3.54 -5.31 -0.44
N ASP A 122 4.81 -5.67 -0.27
CA ASP A 122 5.72 -5.00 0.65
C ASP A 122 7.13 -4.90 0.04
N LEU A 123 7.49 -3.71 -0.43
CA LEU A 123 8.80 -3.49 -1.06
C LEU A 123 9.97 -3.48 -0.06
N ALA A 124 9.75 -3.67 1.24
CA ALA A 124 10.86 -3.93 2.15
C ALA A 124 11.65 -5.20 1.75
N PHE A 125 10.98 -6.16 1.11
CA PHE A 125 11.58 -7.42 0.68
C PHE A 125 11.06 -7.98 -0.66
N ASP A 126 9.87 -7.58 -1.14
CA ASP A 126 9.35 -8.08 -2.41
C ASP A 126 10.08 -7.39 -3.60
N THR A 127 10.58 -8.18 -4.54
CA THR A 127 10.76 -7.75 -5.92
C THR A 127 9.41 -7.83 -6.62
N PHE A 128 9.01 -6.78 -7.34
CA PHE A 128 7.72 -6.71 -8.02
C PHE A 128 7.91 -6.48 -9.52
N VAL A 129 7.36 -7.36 -10.34
CA VAL A 129 7.32 -7.20 -11.79
C VAL A 129 5.89 -6.90 -12.20
N CYS A 130 5.68 -5.71 -12.74
CA CYS A 130 4.36 -5.15 -12.90
C CYS A 130 4.10 -4.60 -14.31
N ALA A 131 2.82 -4.56 -14.67
CA ALA A 131 2.32 -3.93 -15.88
C ALA A 131 0.85 -3.53 -15.68
N LEU A 132 0.31 -2.80 -16.65
CA LEU A 132 -1.13 -2.75 -16.86
C LEU A 132 -1.58 -4.09 -17.45
N LEU A 133 -2.61 -4.67 -16.85
CA LEU A 133 -3.15 -5.98 -17.23
C LEU A 133 -4.54 -5.87 -17.87
N HIS A 134 -5.26 -4.79 -17.57
CA HIS A 134 -6.54 -4.47 -18.20
C HIS A 134 -6.92 -3.00 -17.95
N GLY A 135 -7.72 -2.42 -18.84
CA GLY A 135 -8.25 -1.06 -18.70
C GLY A 135 -7.50 -0.04 -19.53
N GLU A 136 -7.77 1.23 -19.24
CA GLU A 136 -7.23 2.38 -19.97
C GLU A 136 -6.35 3.23 -19.04
N ILE A 137 -5.59 4.13 -19.66
CA ILE A 137 -4.77 5.13 -18.97
C ILE A 137 -5.29 6.52 -19.32
N ASP A 138 -5.18 7.45 -18.38
CA ASP A 138 -5.48 8.85 -18.62
C ASP A 138 -4.42 9.53 -19.52
N THR A 139 -4.65 10.81 -19.84
CA THR A 139 -3.73 11.58 -20.69
C THR A 139 -2.35 11.81 -20.08
N SER A 140 -2.20 11.61 -18.77
CA SER A 140 -0.91 11.67 -18.06
C SER A 140 -0.25 10.30 -17.89
N GLY A 141 -0.87 9.24 -18.43
CA GLY A 141 -0.38 7.86 -18.42
C GLY A 141 -0.76 7.06 -17.18
N TYR A 142 -1.51 7.63 -16.23
CA TYR A 142 -1.95 6.90 -15.04
C TYR A 142 -3.11 5.96 -15.37
N PRO A 143 -3.13 4.74 -14.81
CA PRO A 143 -4.28 3.85 -14.93
C PRO A 143 -5.56 4.52 -14.43
N GLU A 144 -6.64 4.34 -15.19
CA GLU A 144 -7.98 4.70 -14.75
C GLU A 144 -8.35 3.95 -13.46
N TYR A 145 -9.26 4.52 -12.66
CA TYR A 145 -9.56 3.99 -11.32
C TYR A 145 -10.01 2.51 -11.34
N ASN A 146 -10.67 2.05 -12.40
CA ASN A 146 -11.13 0.66 -12.56
C ASN A 146 -10.16 -0.25 -13.35
N ALA A 147 -9.01 0.27 -13.76
CA ALA A 147 -7.98 -0.50 -14.46
C ALA A 147 -7.36 -1.55 -13.53
N ILE A 148 -6.92 -2.67 -14.10
CA ILE A 148 -6.28 -3.75 -13.38
C ILE A 148 -4.78 -3.64 -13.61
N VAL A 149 -4.07 -3.38 -12.52
CA VAL A 149 -2.61 -3.34 -12.45
C VAL A 149 -2.11 -4.53 -11.65
N GLY A 150 -0.88 -4.98 -11.92
CA GLY A 150 -0.33 -6.12 -11.19
C GLY A 150 0.74 -6.86 -11.98
N GLY A 151 1.01 -8.08 -11.55
CA GLY A 151 1.97 -8.98 -12.18
C GLY A 151 2.41 -10.04 -11.20
N VAL A 152 3.73 -10.19 -11.01
CA VAL A 152 4.30 -11.17 -10.09
C VAL A 152 5.15 -10.48 -9.03
N ALA A 153 4.96 -10.89 -7.78
CA ALA A 153 5.77 -10.48 -6.65
C ALA A 153 6.60 -11.67 -6.16
N SER A 154 7.82 -11.42 -5.74
CA SER A 154 8.70 -12.47 -5.24
C SER A 154 9.59 -12.03 -4.10
N HIS A 155 9.91 -12.95 -3.20
CA HIS A 155 10.94 -12.78 -2.19
C HIS A 155 11.70 -14.08 -1.99
N TRP A 156 12.87 -13.99 -1.37
CA TRP A 156 13.67 -15.16 -1.04
C TRP A 156 13.17 -15.80 0.25
N ASP A 157 13.01 -17.12 0.25
CA ASP A 157 12.65 -17.88 1.43
C ASP A 157 13.81 -17.92 2.41
N GLU A 158 13.56 -17.47 3.64
CA GLU A 158 14.59 -17.31 4.66
C GLU A 158 15.19 -18.65 5.12
N ALA A 159 14.46 -19.76 4.96
CA ALA A 159 14.91 -21.09 5.35
C ALA A 159 15.74 -21.79 4.27
N SER A 160 15.25 -21.83 3.03
CA SER A 160 15.87 -22.60 1.94
C SER A 160 16.74 -21.78 1.00
N GLY A 161 16.50 -20.47 0.90
CA GLY A 161 17.10 -19.62 -0.12
C GLY A 161 16.49 -19.77 -1.51
N ASP A 162 15.40 -20.54 -1.65
CA ASP A 162 14.59 -20.57 -2.88
C ASP A 162 13.77 -19.29 -3.03
N LEU A 163 13.32 -19.02 -4.25
CA LEU A 163 12.46 -17.86 -4.53
C LEU A 163 10.99 -18.27 -4.37
N ILE A 164 10.22 -17.49 -3.63
CA ILE A 164 8.77 -17.62 -3.54
C ILE A 164 8.15 -16.61 -4.48
N VAL A 165 7.40 -17.06 -5.48
CA VAL A 165 6.77 -16.19 -6.48
C VAL A 165 5.26 -16.31 -6.42
N ARG A 166 4.54 -15.19 -6.45
CA ARG A 166 3.08 -15.15 -6.43
C ARG A 166 2.56 -14.17 -7.47
N ALA A 167 1.40 -14.46 -8.04
CA ALA A 167 0.67 -13.48 -8.84
C ALA A 167 -0.07 -12.52 -7.90
N VAL A 168 -0.08 -11.24 -8.24
CA VAL A 168 -0.80 -10.19 -7.50
C VAL A 168 -1.42 -9.21 -8.48
N VAL A 169 -2.69 -8.87 -8.25
CA VAL A 169 -3.44 -7.89 -9.05
C VAL A 169 -4.21 -6.95 -8.13
N GLY A 170 -4.34 -5.68 -8.54
CA GLY A 170 -5.01 -4.62 -7.80
C GLY A 170 -5.78 -3.68 -8.73
N TRP A 171 -6.84 -3.08 -8.21
CA TRP A 171 -7.69 -2.11 -8.91
C TRP A 171 -8.48 -1.25 -7.92
N GLY A 172 -9.10 -0.18 -8.41
CA GLY A 172 -10.01 0.66 -7.64
C GLY A 172 -11.49 0.38 -7.92
N GLY A 173 -12.30 0.54 -6.87
CA GLY A 173 -13.76 0.44 -6.93
C GLY A 173 -14.29 -0.94 -7.30
N LYS A 174 -15.61 -1.05 -7.46
CA LYS A 174 -16.27 -2.30 -7.89
C LYS A 174 -16.33 -2.49 -9.41
N GLY A 175 -15.67 -1.61 -10.18
CA GLY A 175 -15.86 -1.50 -11.62
C GLY A 175 -17.31 -1.19 -12.02
N VAL A 176 -17.59 -1.17 -13.31
CA VAL A 176 -18.97 -1.16 -13.81
C VAL A 176 -19.49 -2.61 -13.72
N ARG A 177 -20.49 -2.87 -12.88
CA ARG A 177 -21.24 -4.15 -12.79
C ARG A 177 -20.45 -5.42 -12.41
N GLY A 178 -19.29 -5.32 -11.74
CA GLY A 178 -18.56 -6.50 -11.25
C GLY A 178 -17.70 -7.22 -12.31
N ASP A 179 -17.61 -6.68 -13.52
CA ASP A 179 -16.75 -7.22 -14.58
C ASP A 179 -15.27 -7.12 -14.22
N THR A 180 -14.85 -6.06 -13.52
CA THR A 180 -13.44 -5.89 -13.09
C THR A 180 -12.98 -7.02 -12.16
N ASP A 181 -13.80 -7.43 -11.18
CA ASP A 181 -13.43 -8.52 -10.26
C ASP A 181 -13.26 -9.86 -11.00
N ARG A 182 -14.18 -10.14 -11.94
CA ARG A 182 -14.13 -11.34 -12.78
C ARG A 182 -12.91 -11.35 -13.70
N LEU A 183 -12.61 -10.20 -14.31
CA LEU A 183 -11.42 -10.04 -15.15
C LEU A 183 -10.15 -10.19 -14.33
N ALA A 184 -10.07 -9.56 -13.16
CA ALA A 184 -8.95 -9.69 -12.23
C ALA A 184 -8.74 -11.14 -11.81
N GLN A 185 -9.82 -11.89 -11.53
CA GLN A 185 -9.73 -13.32 -11.21
C GLN A 185 -9.18 -14.13 -12.39
N LYS A 186 -9.62 -13.84 -13.62
CA LYS A 186 -9.13 -14.50 -14.83
C LYS A 186 -7.65 -14.22 -15.05
N THR A 187 -7.25 -12.96 -14.96
CA THR A 187 -5.86 -12.51 -15.11
C THR A 187 -4.96 -13.13 -14.04
N LEU A 188 -5.40 -13.16 -12.78
CA LEU A 188 -4.68 -13.82 -11.69
C LEU A 188 -4.44 -15.31 -11.98
N GLY A 189 -5.46 -16.02 -12.48
CA GLY A 189 -5.33 -17.42 -12.88
C GLY A 189 -4.35 -17.61 -14.05
N GLY A 190 -4.36 -16.70 -15.03
CA GLY A 190 -3.39 -16.69 -16.13
C GLY A 190 -1.95 -16.51 -15.65
N LEU A 191 -1.72 -15.52 -14.79
CA LEU A 191 -0.41 -15.28 -14.18
C LEU A 191 0.06 -16.48 -13.35
N LEU A 192 -0.79 -17.05 -12.50
CA LEU A 192 -0.44 -18.26 -11.73
C LEU A 192 -0.08 -19.44 -12.65
N THR A 193 -0.81 -19.61 -13.74
CA THR A 193 -0.51 -20.65 -14.74
C THR A 193 0.86 -20.42 -15.36
N ASN A 194 1.20 -19.18 -15.70
CA ASN A 194 2.53 -18.83 -16.22
C ASN A 194 3.64 -19.09 -15.21
N ILE A 195 3.43 -18.79 -13.92
CA ILE A 195 4.40 -19.08 -12.85
C ILE A 195 4.62 -20.60 -12.74
N LEU A 196 3.54 -21.39 -12.67
CA LEU A 196 3.60 -22.85 -12.58
C LEU A 196 4.20 -23.51 -13.83
N ALA A 197 4.06 -22.89 -15.00
CA ALA A 197 4.66 -23.35 -16.24
C ALA A 197 6.19 -23.11 -16.31
N SER A 198 6.77 -22.37 -15.36
CA SER A 198 8.21 -22.20 -15.29
C SER A 198 8.92 -23.54 -15.04
N GLN A 199 10.00 -23.80 -15.79
CA GLN A 199 10.84 -24.98 -15.58
C GLN A 199 11.51 -25.04 -14.19
N TYR A 200 11.53 -23.91 -13.46
CA TYR A 200 12.11 -23.82 -12.13
C TYR A 200 11.07 -23.98 -11.02
N ALA A 201 9.78 -24.06 -11.36
CA ALA A 201 8.71 -24.27 -10.39
C ALA A 201 8.82 -25.66 -9.76
N VAL A 202 8.85 -25.68 -8.43
CA VAL A 202 8.88 -26.91 -7.62
C VAL A 202 7.46 -27.32 -7.22
N GLY A 203 6.63 -26.34 -6.87
CA GLY A 203 5.24 -26.57 -6.49
C GLY A 203 4.63 -25.41 -5.71
N LEU A 204 3.35 -25.53 -5.41
CA LEU A 204 2.63 -24.59 -4.55
C LEU A 204 3.17 -24.65 -3.12
N THR A 205 3.23 -23.50 -2.47
CA THR A 205 3.69 -23.34 -1.10
C THR A 205 2.86 -22.25 -0.42
N PRO A 206 2.55 -22.40 0.88
CA PRO A 206 1.92 -21.32 1.62
C PRO A 206 2.80 -20.07 1.58
N LEU A 207 2.14 -18.91 1.52
CA LEU A 207 2.81 -17.62 1.52
C LEU A 207 3.13 -17.21 2.97
N GLU A 208 4.34 -17.51 3.43
CA GLU A 208 4.89 -16.94 4.66
C GLU A 208 5.62 -15.65 4.30
N ARG A 209 5.05 -14.49 4.65
CA ARG A 209 5.72 -13.22 4.37
C ARG A 209 6.82 -12.97 5.39
N PRO A 210 8.03 -12.57 4.95
CA PRO A 210 9.07 -12.09 5.83
C PRO A 210 8.58 -10.95 6.72
N VAL A 211 9.09 -10.89 7.94
CA VAL A 211 8.81 -9.81 8.88
C VAL A 211 10.12 -9.12 9.24
N PRO A 212 10.27 -7.81 9.00
CA PRO A 212 11.45 -7.07 9.43
C PRO A 212 11.50 -6.97 10.96
N ALA A 213 12.71 -7.05 11.53
CA ALA A 213 12.91 -6.85 12.96
C ALA A 213 12.74 -5.37 13.34
N ALA A 214 11.73 -5.04 14.15
CA ALA A 214 11.51 -3.70 14.68
C ALA A 214 12.43 -3.37 15.87
N GLY A 215 13.75 -3.32 15.64
CA GLY A 215 14.77 -3.01 16.67
C GLY A 215 15.76 -4.14 16.95
N HIS A 216 16.70 -3.91 17.89
CA HIS A 216 17.93 -4.68 18.18
C HIS A 216 17.77 -6.19 18.52
N GLY A 217 17.23 -6.98 17.60
CA GLY A 217 17.12 -8.43 17.71
C GLY A 217 16.75 -9.02 16.36
N GLY A 218 17.69 -9.73 15.74
CA GLY A 218 17.53 -10.31 14.41
C GLY A 218 18.87 -10.46 13.68
N LEU A 219 18.93 -11.38 12.72
CA LEU A 219 20.09 -11.52 11.85
C LEU A 219 20.05 -10.44 10.76
N VAL A 220 21.08 -9.59 10.74
CA VAL A 220 21.21 -8.53 9.73
C VAL A 220 22.00 -9.03 8.54
N CYS A 221 21.47 -8.80 7.34
CA CYS A 221 22.15 -9.13 6.11
C CYS A 221 23.36 -8.21 5.89
N ALA A 222 24.57 -8.78 5.83
CA ALA A 222 25.80 -8.04 5.54
C ALA A 222 25.84 -7.44 4.13
N HIS A 223 24.98 -7.87 3.21
CA HIS A 223 24.91 -7.35 1.84
C HIS A 223 24.01 -6.11 1.72
N CYS A 224 22.75 -6.22 2.18
CA CYS A 224 21.74 -5.18 1.93
C CYS A 224 21.18 -4.52 3.20
N GLY A 225 21.70 -4.88 4.38
CA GLY A 225 21.29 -4.29 5.66
C GLY A 225 19.90 -4.69 6.18
N PHE A 226 19.20 -5.61 5.50
CA PHE A 226 17.88 -6.07 5.95
C PHE A 226 18.00 -6.84 7.27
N ALA A 227 17.19 -6.46 8.27
CA ALA A 227 17.13 -7.12 9.56
C ALA A 227 15.96 -8.11 9.59
N SER A 228 16.26 -9.41 9.52
CA SER A 228 15.24 -10.45 9.64
C SER A 228 14.84 -10.63 11.11
N LEU A 229 13.52 -10.65 11.38
CA LEU A 229 12.99 -10.96 12.72
C LEU A 229 13.18 -12.44 13.10
N HIS A 230 13.30 -13.33 12.11
CA HIS A 230 13.36 -14.76 12.37
C HIS A 230 14.78 -15.20 12.76
N ASP A 231 14.99 -15.57 14.02
CA ASP A 231 16.27 -16.10 14.51
C ASP A 231 16.75 -17.35 13.75
N ARG A 232 15.81 -18.08 13.15
CA ARG A 232 16.07 -19.27 12.33
C ARG A 232 16.41 -18.96 10.87
N ALA A 233 16.37 -17.70 10.44
CA ALA A 233 16.69 -17.32 9.07
C ALA A 233 18.13 -17.73 8.72
N PHE A 234 18.30 -18.28 7.53
CA PHE A 234 19.59 -18.61 6.93
C PHE A 234 19.88 -17.74 5.72
N TYR A 235 18.84 -17.23 5.05
CA TYR A 235 18.93 -16.39 3.87
C TYR A 235 18.19 -15.07 4.07
N CYS A 236 18.70 -14.01 3.47
CA CYS A 236 18.05 -12.71 3.46
C CYS A 236 16.86 -12.72 2.50
N PRO A 237 15.64 -12.37 2.94
CA PRO A 237 14.45 -12.42 2.10
C PRO A 237 14.47 -11.39 0.96
N LYS A 238 15.25 -10.32 1.15
CA LYS A 238 15.39 -9.21 0.21
C LYS A 238 16.36 -9.49 -0.95
N CYS A 239 17.50 -10.14 -0.67
CA CYS A 239 18.56 -10.33 -1.68
C CYS A 239 19.05 -11.77 -1.86
N GLY A 240 18.52 -12.74 -1.10
CA GLY A 240 18.89 -14.15 -1.18
C GLY A 240 20.29 -14.48 -0.64
N MET A 241 21.04 -13.50 -0.14
CA MET A 241 22.37 -13.74 0.44
C MET A 241 22.25 -14.47 1.77
N ARG A 242 23.17 -15.40 2.02
CA ARG A 242 23.25 -16.12 3.29
C ARG A 242 23.53 -15.15 4.43
N LEU A 243 22.73 -15.23 5.49
CA LEU A 243 22.93 -14.46 6.71
C LEU A 243 24.10 -15.08 7.49
N LEU A 244 25.08 -14.25 7.83
CA LEU A 244 26.21 -14.67 8.66
C LEU A 244 25.70 -14.81 10.10
N ARG A 245 25.63 -16.05 10.58
CA ARG A 245 25.49 -16.29 12.03
C ARG A 245 26.84 -16.00 12.66
N GLY A 246 26.88 -15.07 13.61
CA GLY A 246 28.02 -14.89 14.51
C GLY A 246 28.28 -16.15 15.32
#